data_AF-A0A926X8L9-F1
#
_entry.id   AF-A0A926X8L9-F1
#
_cell.length_a   1.000
_cell.length_b   1.000
_cell.length_c   1.000
_cell.angle_alpha   90.00
_cell.angle_beta   90.00
_cell.angle_gamma   90.00
#
_symmetry.space_group_name_H-M   'P 1'
#
loop_
_entity.id
_entity.type
_entity.pdbx_description
1 polymer ?
#
loop_
_entity_poly.entity_id
_entity_poly.type
_entity_poly.pdbx_seq_one_letter_code
_entity_poly.pdbx_strand_id
1 'polypeptide(L)'
;MATTKHLPSITLASLGLVLSLGSSAQAFTFVEIANTNTSGFTSIDSIVYSINDSGSVAFSANVGGQSGIFLGNGGAIDTLVDPSEGFVNFSFIDINSIDTAVFITGGNDAIFRTEGGVISSVIDIPSSLGLLGFDAGGFPPFSELFINESGTIAFKVNGAGGEGGIFTANGGVFTPIAELPDFDTFRFSLNNNGEVGFFAISPLAPDGDALFIGDGTGMPTLLADPLGFGTVEGPSLNDAGTVVFDALFVDEMGNALQGIFKQSGGDPQLLVDTSTDFSSFDRQAINNSETIVFDASLDAGFTAIFAGPDPVADRVIGVGDILFGSTIVSLSFTHQTGLNNQGQFAFTATFDDGSVGIFRADPDDSDPQPVPEPMSLLGLFLLGATGVVSRLRDSIRRRRC
;
A
#
# COMPACT_ATOMS: atom_id res chain seq x y z
N MET A 1 -35.38 -12.40 -0.78
CA MET A 1 -36.00 -11.24 -0.11
C MET A 1 -34.99 -10.82 0.94
N ALA A 2 -33.99 -10.04 0.52
CA ALA A 2 -32.86 -9.67 1.35
C ALA A 2 -33.30 -8.55 2.28
N THR A 3 -33.38 -8.85 3.57
CA THR A 3 -33.52 -7.85 4.62
C THR A 3 -32.19 -7.13 4.74
N THR A 4 -32.12 -5.91 4.21
CA THR A 4 -31.12 -4.91 4.57
C THR A 4 -31.21 -4.72 6.08
N LYS A 5 -30.30 -5.33 6.84
CA LYS A 5 -30.05 -4.94 8.23
C LYS A 5 -29.50 -3.51 8.13
N HIS A 6 -30.29 -2.55 8.61
CA HIS A 6 -29.75 -1.24 8.94
C HIS A 6 -28.61 -1.45 9.92
N LEU A 7 -27.45 -0.84 9.64
CA LEU A 7 -26.35 -0.71 10.59
C LEU A 7 -26.95 -0.33 11.96
N PRO A 8 -26.55 -0.98 13.06
CA PRO A 8 -26.90 -0.48 14.38
C PRO A 8 -26.48 0.98 14.41
N SER A 9 -27.40 1.86 14.83
CA SER A 9 -27.17 3.29 14.89
C SER A 9 -25.79 3.55 15.50
N ILE A 10 -24.84 3.99 14.67
CA ILE A 10 -23.62 4.62 15.14
C ILE A 10 -24.15 5.80 15.92
N THR A 11 -24.20 5.65 17.24
CA THR A 11 -24.67 6.71 18.08
C THR A 11 -23.55 7.72 18.03
N LEU A 12 -23.69 8.75 17.18
CA LEU A 12 -22.87 9.95 17.24
C LEU A 12 -23.04 10.52 18.65
N ALA A 13 -22.20 10.05 19.57
CA ALA A 13 -22.16 10.50 20.93
C ALA A 13 -21.54 11.88 20.91
N SER A 14 -22.40 12.87 20.68
CA SER A 14 -22.20 14.30 20.91
C SER A 14 -21.02 14.95 20.20
N LEU A 15 -21.34 16.07 19.55
CA LEU A 15 -20.45 17.15 19.17
C LEU A 15 -19.62 17.62 20.38
N GLY A 16 -18.57 16.86 20.72
CA GLY A 16 -17.45 17.36 21.48
C GLY A 16 -16.73 18.31 20.55
N LEU A 17 -16.74 19.60 20.88
CA LEU A 17 -15.79 20.55 20.34
C LEU A 17 -14.40 20.02 20.69
N VAL A 18 -13.85 19.15 19.83
CA VAL A 18 -12.42 18.88 19.81
C VAL A 18 -11.84 20.21 19.41
N LEU A 19 -11.28 20.92 20.39
CA LEU A 19 -10.22 21.86 20.10
C LEU A 19 -9.21 21.06 19.29
N SER A 20 -9.23 21.23 17.96
CA SER A 20 -8.11 20.85 17.13
C SER A 20 -6.96 21.72 17.60
N LEU A 21 -6.24 21.22 18.61
CA LEU A 21 -4.83 21.51 18.73
C LEU A 21 -4.29 21.08 17.37
N GLY A 22 -4.04 22.05 16.49
CA GLY A 22 -3.65 21.79 15.12
C GLY A 22 -2.55 20.74 15.15
N SER A 23 -2.82 19.56 14.58
CA SER A 23 -1.75 18.63 14.26
C SER A 23 -0.88 19.39 13.27
N SER A 24 0.34 19.66 13.70
CA SER A 24 1.34 20.16 12.79
C SER A 24 1.60 19.04 11.78
N ALA A 25 1.48 19.35 10.48
CA ALA A 25 1.82 18.42 9.41
C ALA A 25 3.21 17.80 9.67
N GLN A 26 3.35 16.49 9.52
CA GLN A 26 4.67 15.85 9.59
C GLN A 26 5.45 16.19 8.32
N ALA A 27 6.63 16.78 8.46
CA ALA A 27 7.50 17.02 7.31
C ALA A 27 8.23 15.73 6.90
N PHE A 28 8.61 15.65 5.63
CA PHE A 28 9.38 14.53 5.09
C PHE A 28 10.55 15.04 4.24
N THR A 29 11.67 14.33 4.31
CA THR A 29 12.77 14.43 3.35
C THR A 29 12.78 13.21 2.45
N PHE A 30 13.39 13.33 1.26
CA PHE A 30 13.38 12.26 0.26
C PHE A 30 14.79 11.79 -0.06
N VAL A 31 14.97 10.48 -0.13
CA VAL A 31 16.20 9.81 -0.51
C VAL A 31 15.95 9.02 -1.79
N GLU A 32 16.77 9.27 -2.83
CA GLU A 32 16.78 8.42 -4.04
C GLU A 32 17.46 7.08 -3.69
N ILE A 33 16.73 5.99 -3.83
CA ILE A 33 17.26 4.63 -3.64
C ILE A 33 17.85 4.11 -4.95
N ALA A 34 17.10 4.24 -6.05
CA ALA A 34 17.57 3.94 -7.39
C ALA A 34 16.75 4.69 -8.46
N ASN A 35 17.35 4.96 -9.61
CA ASN A 35 16.71 5.60 -10.75
C ASN A 35 17.27 5.03 -12.07
N THR A 36 16.41 4.82 -13.06
CA THR A 36 16.83 4.31 -14.39
C THR A 36 17.86 5.19 -15.10
N ASN A 37 17.90 6.49 -14.80
CA ASN A 37 18.88 7.43 -15.35
C ASN A 37 20.26 7.36 -14.69
N THR A 38 20.34 7.01 -13.40
CA THR A 38 21.57 7.16 -12.58
C THR A 38 22.13 5.82 -12.12
N SER A 39 21.29 4.80 -11.95
CA SER A 39 21.64 3.52 -11.33
C SER A 39 21.96 2.40 -12.33
N GLY A 40 21.85 2.64 -13.64
CA GLY A 40 22.19 1.66 -14.68
C GLY A 40 21.13 0.59 -14.94
N PHE A 41 19.93 0.73 -14.36
CA PHE A 41 18.78 -0.12 -14.64
C PHE A 41 18.08 0.28 -15.93
N THR A 42 17.65 -0.71 -16.71
CA THR A 42 16.81 -0.48 -17.89
C THR A 42 15.34 -0.28 -17.54
N SER A 43 14.91 -0.82 -16.41
CA SER A 43 13.59 -0.55 -15.82
C SER A 43 13.61 -0.91 -14.33
N ILE A 44 12.76 -0.27 -13.55
CA ILE A 44 12.48 -0.60 -12.14
C ILE A 44 11.00 -0.98 -12.06
N ASP A 45 10.68 -2.07 -11.37
CA ASP A 45 9.28 -2.47 -11.17
C ASP A 45 8.57 -1.45 -10.26
N SER A 46 7.38 -1.01 -10.67
CA SER A 46 6.66 0.06 -9.98
C SER A 46 5.94 -0.40 -8.71
N ILE A 47 5.76 -1.71 -8.50
CA ILE A 47 4.99 -2.27 -7.38
C ILE A 47 5.69 -3.41 -6.63
N VAL A 48 6.81 -3.94 -7.16
CA VAL A 48 7.57 -5.02 -6.51
C VAL A 48 8.74 -4.46 -5.71
N TYR A 49 8.45 -3.98 -4.50
CA TYR A 49 9.45 -3.53 -3.53
C TYR A 49 8.95 -3.67 -2.08
N SER A 50 9.88 -3.63 -1.12
CA SER A 50 9.63 -3.65 0.33
C SER A 50 10.71 -2.84 1.06
N ILE A 51 10.37 -2.25 2.21
CA ILE A 51 11.28 -1.54 3.11
C ILE A 51 11.33 -2.22 4.49
N ASN A 52 12.53 -2.36 5.06
CA ASN A 52 12.71 -2.87 6.42
C ASN A 52 12.93 -1.76 7.46
N ASP A 53 12.98 -2.13 8.75
CA ASP A 53 13.20 -1.17 9.84
C ASP A 53 14.61 -0.57 9.86
N SER A 54 15.55 -1.03 9.03
CA SER A 54 16.85 -0.36 8.83
C SER A 54 16.79 0.72 7.73
N GLY A 55 15.63 0.89 7.09
CA GLY A 55 15.42 1.79 5.97
C GLY A 55 15.95 1.26 4.65
N SER A 56 16.46 0.03 4.60
CA SER A 56 16.87 -0.61 3.36
C SER A 56 15.63 -0.95 2.54
N VAL A 57 15.68 -0.71 1.23
CA VAL A 57 14.59 -0.96 0.30
C VAL A 57 15.03 -2.03 -0.69
N ALA A 58 14.36 -3.17 -0.67
CA ALA A 58 14.54 -4.20 -1.67
C ALA A 58 13.54 -4.02 -2.80
N PHE A 59 14.00 -4.17 -4.05
CA PHE A 59 13.17 -3.91 -5.22
C PHE A 59 13.57 -4.79 -6.41
N SER A 60 12.61 -5.07 -7.28
CA SER A 60 12.90 -5.72 -8.56
C SER A 60 13.24 -4.70 -9.65
N ALA A 61 14.27 -5.01 -10.44
CA ALA A 61 14.65 -4.19 -11.59
C ALA A 61 15.25 -5.05 -12.71
N ASN A 62 15.27 -4.49 -13.92
CA ASN A 62 15.96 -5.08 -15.06
C ASN A 62 17.29 -4.37 -15.31
N VAL A 63 18.34 -5.14 -15.57
CA VAL A 63 19.65 -4.66 -15.99
C VAL A 63 20.17 -5.53 -17.14
N GLY A 64 20.60 -4.90 -18.23
CA GLY A 64 21.10 -5.64 -19.40
C GLY A 64 20.09 -6.64 -19.99
N GLY A 65 18.77 -6.40 -19.83
CA GLY A 65 17.70 -7.28 -20.30
C GLY A 65 17.40 -8.50 -19.41
N GLN A 66 17.99 -8.57 -18.21
CA GLN A 66 17.74 -9.63 -17.23
C GLN A 66 17.16 -9.02 -15.95
N SER A 67 16.33 -9.78 -15.23
CA SER A 67 15.65 -9.35 -14.01
C SER A 67 16.43 -9.77 -12.78
N GLY A 68 16.51 -8.92 -11.77
CA GLY A 68 17.11 -9.24 -10.46
C GLY A 68 16.35 -8.59 -9.31
N ILE A 69 16.80 -8.90 -8.10
CA ILE A 69 16.39 -8.22 -6.86
C ILE A 69 17.60 -7.50 -6.29
N PHE A 70 17.41 -6.23 -5.98
CA PHE A 70 18.44 -5.32 -5.50
C PHE A 70 18.04 -4.70 -4.17
N LEU A 71 19.02 -4.25 -3.39
CA LEU A 71 18.84 -3.62 -2.09
C LEU A 71 19.56 -2.28 -2.07
N GLY A 72 18.87 -1.21 -1.66
CA GLY A 72 19.45 0.12 -1.56
C GLY A 72 19.01 0.87 -0.31
N ASN A 73 19.85 1.79 0.16
CA ASN A 73 19.60 2.64 1.33
C ASN A 73 20.13 4.08 1.08
N GLY A 74 19.99 4.58 -0.16
CA GLY A 74 20.47 5.92 -0.55
C GLY A 74 21.95 6.03 -0.92
N GLY A 75 22.62 4.90 -1.15
CA GLY A 75 24.04 4.83 -1.45
C GLY A 75 24.36 3.78 -2.52
N ALA A 76 25.37 2.94 -2.26
CA ALA A 76 25.62 1.79 -3.12
C ALA A 76 24.42 0.84 -3.11
N ILE A 77 24.19 0.19 -4.25
CA ILE A 77 23.12 -0.79 -4.44
C ILE A 77 23.75 -2.17 -4.41
N ASP A 78 23.25 -3.02 -3.51
CA ASP A 78 23.64 -4.41 -3.39
C ASP A 78 22.72 -5.30 -4.24
N THR A 79 23.24 -6.43 -4.70
CA THR A 79 22.49 -7.44 -5.45
C THR A 79 22.09 -8.58 -4.52
N LEU A 80 20.79 -8.79 -4.32
CA LEU A 80 20.27 -9.93 -3.55
C LEU A 80 20.00 -11.15 -4.43
N VAL A 81 19.52 -10.91 -5.65
CA VAL A 81 19.34 -11.94 -6.69
C VAL A 81 20.01 -11.47 -7.96
N ASP A 82 21.09 -12.16 -8.34
CA ASP A 82 21.86 -11.84 -9.54
C ASP A 82 21.02 -12.11 -10.79
N PRO A 83 20.95 -11.16 -11.75
CA PRO A 83 20.19 -11.35 -12.98
C PRO A 83 20.60 -12.58 -13.80
N SER A 84 21.82 -13.07 -13.63
CA SER A 84 22.32 -14.29 -14.28
C SER A 84 21.79 -15.59 -13.68
N GLU A 85 21.12 -15.55 -12.52
CA GLU A 85 20.42 -16.70 -11.93
C GLU A 85 19.21 -17.14 -12.77
N GLY A 86 18.75 -16.29 -13.71
CA GLY A 86 17.69 -16.64 -14.67
C GLY A 86 16.27 -16.54 -14.13
N PHE A 87 16.08 -15.99 -12.93
CA PHE A 87 14.75 -15.63 -12.42
C PHE A 87 14.13 -14.52 -13.27
N VAL A 88 12.83 -14.63 -13.52
CA VAL A 88 12.05 -13.66 -14.30
C VAL A 88 10.67 -13.47 -13.66
N ASN A 89 10.00 -12.35 -13.97
CA ASN A 89 8.64 -12.04 -13.54
C ASN A 89 8.45 -12.16 -12.01
N PHE A 90 9.23 -11.38 -11.25
CA PHE A 90 9.01 -11.26 -9.81
C PHE A 90 7.60 -10.70 -9.55
N SER A 91 6.86 -11.30 -8.62
CA SER A 91 5.46 -10.93 -8.35
C SER A 91 5.24 -10.36 -6.95
N PHE A 92 5.98 -10.87 -5.97
CA PHE A 92 5.99 -10.38 -4.59
C PHE A 92 7.40 -10.42 -4.04
N ILE A 93 7.73 -9.44 -3.22
CA ILE A 93 8.95 -9.37 -2.42
C ILE A 93 8.63 -8.82 -1.04
N ASP A 94 9.25 -9.38 -0.02
CA ASP A 94 9.29 -8.76 1.30
C ASP A 94 10.67 -8.95 1.96
N ILE A 95 11.06 -8.04 2.86
CA ILE A 95 12.35 -8.07 3.55
C ILE A 95 12.20 -7.85 5.05
N ASN A 96 13.02 -8.54 5.84
CA ASN A 96 13.18 -8.24 7.26
C ASN A 96 14.43 -7.37 7.52
N SER A 97 14.65 -7.00 8.78
CA SER A 97 15.70 -6.05 9.19
C SER A 97 17.12 -6.60 9.15
N ILE A 98 17.29 -7.91 8.90
CA ILE A 98 18.59 -8.53 8.60
C ILE A 98 18.80 -8.73 7.09
N ASP A 99 18.03 -8.03 6.27
CA ASP A 99 18.07 -8.02 4.80
C ASP A 99 17.81 -9.41 4.17
N THR A 100 17.08 -10.28 4.88
CA THR A 100 16.54 -11.50 4.27
C THR A 100 15.35 -11.13 3.41
N ALA A 101 15.50 -11.27 2.09
CA ALA A 101 14.37 -11.14 1.17
C ALA A 101 13.69 -12.48 0.95
N VAL A 102 12.36 -12.45 0.88
CA VAL A 102 11.52 -13.54 0.36
C VAL A 102 10.82 -13.09 -0.90
N PHE A 103 10.67 -13.98 -1.87
CA PHE A 103 10.09 -13.60 -3.16
C PHE A 103 9.45 -14.77 -3.92
N ILE A 104 8.53 -14.41 -4.83
CA ILE A 104 7.88 -15.32 -5.80
C ILE A 104 8.28 -14.88 -7.22
N THR A 105 8.49 -15.84 -8.12
CA THR A 105 8.89 -15.60 -9.52
C THR A 105 7.96 -16.30 -10.51
N GLY A 106 8.10 -15.97 -11.80
CA GLY A 106 7.27 -16.46 -12.89
C GLY A 106 7.16 -17.98 -12.93
N GLY A 107 5.95 -18.47 -12.68
CA GLY A 107 5.65 -19.88 -12.44
C GLY A 107 4.85 -20.06 -11.15
N ASN A 108 5.11 -19.22 -10.14
CA ASN A 108 4.46 -19.24 -8.82
C ASN A 108 4.49 -20.62 -8.13
N ASP A 109 5.50 -21.44 -8.42
CA ASP A 109 5.60 -22.84 -7.96
C ASP A 109 6.44 -22.99 -6.68
N ALA A 110 7.17 -21.94 -6.29
CA ALA A 110 8.04 -21.92 -5.12
C ALA A 110 8.13 -20.52 -4.50
N ILE A 111 8.38 -20.51 -3.19
CA ILE A 111 8.79 -19.33 -2.44
C ILE A 111 10.28 -19.45 -2.19
N PHE A 112 11.03 -18.41 -2.56
CA PHE A 112 12.47 -18.33 -2.39
C PHE A 112 12.82 -17.36 -1.27
N ARG A 113 13.98 -17.58 -0.65
CA ARG A 113 14.59 -16.63 0.28
C ARG A 113 16.07 -16.40 -0.03
N THR A 114 16.54 -15.19 0.27
CA THR A 114 17.97 -14.83 0.22
C THR A 114 18.53 -14.79 1.63
N GLU A 115 19.56 -15.58 1.94
CA GLU A 115 20.22 -15.55 3.24
C GLU A 115 21.75 -15.62 3.04
N GLY A 116 22.47 -14.57 3.45
CA GLY A 116 23.94 -14.53 3.33
C GLY A 116 24.46 -14.65 1.89
N GLY A 117 23.72 -14.13 0.91
CA GLY A 117 24.05 -14.23 -0.52
C GLY A 117 23.71 -15.58 -1.17
N VAL A 118 23.03 -16.47 -0.44
CA VAL A 118 22.54 -17.75 -0.98
C VAL A 118 21.04 -17.67 -1.19
N ILE A 119 20.58 -18.11 -2.36
CA ILE A 119 19.16 -18.30 -2.66
C ILE A 119 18.77 -19.74 -2.32
N SER A 120 17.71 -19.92 -1.53
CA SER A 120 17.18 -21.23 -1.18
C SER A 120 15.66 -21.27 -1.33
N SER A 121 15.11 -22.42 -1.70
CA SER A 121 13.67 -22.66 -1.63
C SER A 121 13.26 -22.76 -0.15
N VAL A 122 12.26 -21.97 0.23
CA VAL A 122 11.57 -22.11 1.53
C VAL A 122 10.60 -23.28 1.45
N ILE A 123 9.96 -23.40 0.28
CA ILE A 123 8.92 -24.40 -0.01
C ILE A 123 9.17 -24.93 -1.42
N ASP A 124 9.53 -26.21 -1.52
CA ASP A 124 9.43 -26.99 -2.75
C ASP A 124 8.17 -27.87 -2.66
N ILE A 125 7.17 -27.63 -3.52
CA ILE A 125 5.99 -28.51 -3.62
C ILE A 125 6.42 -29.71 -4.50
N PRO A 126 6.59 -30.95 -3.97
CA PRO A 126 5.45 -31.83 -3.62
C PRO A 126 5.78 -32.92 -2.56
N SER A 127 5.42 -32.74 -1.28
CA SER A 127 5.19 -33.82 -0.27
C SER A 127 5.13 -33.30 1.17
N SER A 128 5.76 -32.14 1.45
CA SER A 128 5.93 -31.61 2.80
C SER A 128 4.63 -31.14 3.46
N LEU A 129 3.64 -30.68 2.68
CA LEU A 129 2.36 -30.21 3.21
C LEU A 129 1.30 -31.31 3.38
N GLY A 130 1.58 -32.57 2.99
CA GLY A 130 0.61 -33.67 3.16
C GLY A 130 -0.76 -33.44 2.49
N LEU A 131 -0.87 -32.44 1.64
CA LEU A 131 -2.05 -31.99 0.93
C LEU A 131 -2.43 -33.03 -0.15
N LEU A 132 -3.33 -33.95 0.22
CA LEU A 132 -3.75 -35.10 -0.59
C LEU A 132 -4.76 -34.68 -1.69
N GLY A 133 -4.29 -34.12 -2.80
CA GLY A 133 -5.20 -33.80 -3.91
C GLY A 133 -4.60 -33.29 -5.22
N PHE A 134 -3.30 -32.97 -5.27
CA PHE A 134 -2.72 -32.23 -6.39
C PHE A 134 -2.08 -33.17 -7.42
N ASP A 135 -2.89 -33.66 -8.38
CA ASP A 135 -2.41 -34.48 -9.49
C ASP A 135 -1.44 -33.72 -10.40
N ALA A 136 -0.40 -34.44 -10.81
CA ALA A 136 0.71 -34.00 -11.66
C ALA A 136 0.21 -33.34 -12.97
N GLY A 137 0.12 -32.01 -13.01
CA GLY A 137 -0.22 -31.26 -14.22
C GLY A 137 -0.53 -29.78 -14.05
N GLY A 138 -0.73 -29.27 -12.83
CA GLY A 138 -0.93 -27.85 -12.56
C GLY A 138 -0.66 -27.53 -11.09
N PHE A 139 0.40 -26.77 -10.84
CA PHE A 139 0.85 -26.36 -9.51
C PHE A 139 -0.07 -25.25 -8.93
N PRO A 140 -0.22 -25.12 -7.60
CA PRO A 140 -1.01 -24.04 -7.02
C PRO A 140 -0.24 -22.72 -7.13
N PRO A 141 -0.83 -21.64 -7.67
CA PRO A 141 -0.15 -20.36 -7.68
C PRO A 141 -0.02 -19.83 -6.25
N PHE A 142 1.21 -19.65 -5.77
CA PHE A 142 1.47 -18.76 -4.63
C PHE A 142 1.12 -17.33 -5.01
N SER A 143 0.52 -16.60 -4.07
CA SER A 143 0.23 -15.17 -4.19
C SER A 143 0.33 -14.56 -2.81
N GLU A 144 0.85 -13.34 -2.69
CA GLU A 144 1.08 -12.65 -1.41
C GLU A 144 2.00 -13.43 -0.46
N LEU A 145 3.06 -12.76 -0.02
CA LEU A 145 3.95 -13.28 1.00
C LEU A 145 4.43 -12.13 1.88
N PHE A 146 4.77 -12.48 3.11
CA PHE A 146 5.37 -11.56 4.07
C PHE A 146 6.40 -12.32 4.89
N ILE A 147 7.45 -11.65 5.34
CA ILE A 147 8.43 -12.17 6.29
C ILE A 147 8.48 -11.25 7.50
N ASN A 148 8.49 -11.84 8.69
CA ASN A 148 8.67 -11.06 9.90
C ASN A 148 10.12 -11.13 10.42
N GLU A 149 10.41 -10.36 11.47
CA GLU A 149 11.76 -10.27 12.04
C GLU A 149 12.29 -11.58 12.65
N SER A 150 11.40 -12.52 12.97
CA SER A 150 11.78 -13.86 13.43
C SER A 150 12.07 -14.85 12.29
N GLY A 151 11.93 -14.43 11.04
CA GLY A 151 12.06 -15.28 9.85
C GLY A 151 10.84 -16.17 9.58
N THR A 152 9.71 -15.89 10.24
CA THR A 152 8.43 -16.54 9.90
C THR A 152 7.94 -15.95 8.59
N ILE A 153 7.59 -16.81 7.65
CA ILE A 153 7.09 -16.42 6.33
C ILE A 153 5.61 -16.79 6.27
N ALA A 154 4.73 -15.82 6.10
CA ALA A 154 3.32 -16.04 5.83
C ALA A 154 3.08 -15.98 4.32
N PHE A 155 2.27 -16.90 3.80
CA PHE A 155 2.01 -17.02 2.37
C PHE A 155 0.63 -17.61 2.11
N LYS A 156 0.04 -17.25 0.96
CA LYS A 156 -1.23 -17.82 0.52
C LYS A 156 -1.05 -18.84 -0.59
N VAL A 157 -1.77 -19.94 -0.46
CA VAL A 157 -1.85 -21.03 -1.43
C VAL A 157 -3.23 -21.02 -2.07
N ASN A 158 -3.27 -20.84 -3.40
CA ASN A 158 -4.51 -20.99 -4.18
C ASN A 158 -4.59 -22.42 -4.72
N GLY A 159 -5.30 -23.32 -4.05
CA GLY A 159 -5.45 -24.69 -4.54
C GLY A 159 -6.63 -24.85 -5.51
N ALA A 160 -6.56 -25.89 -6.34
CA ALA A 160 -7.68 -26.35 -7.16
C ALA A 160 -8.66 -27.20 -6.31
N GLY A 161 -9.94 -27.24 -6.68
CA GLY A 161 -10.91 -28.16 -6.07
C GLY A 161 -11.46 -27.77 -4.70
N GLY A 162 -11.22 -26.54 -4.22
CA GLY A 162 -11.68 -26.06 -2.92
C GLY A 162 -10.67 -26.26 -1.78
N GLU A 163 -9.41 -26.52 -2.11
CA GLU A 163 -8.30 -26.57 -1.17
C GLU A 163 -7.47 -25.28 -1.31
N GLY A 164 -6.89 -24.77 -0.22
CA GLY A 164 -6.13 -23.53 -0.19
C GLY A 164 -6.25 -22.82 1.15
N GLY A 165 -5.52 -21.72 1.32
CA GLY A 165 -5.50 -21.04 2.61
C GLY A 165 -4.29 -20.14 2.82
N ILE A 166 -4.20 -19.63 4.04
CA ILE A 166 -3.05 -18.89 4.54
C ILE A 166 -2.25 -19.81 5.46
N PHE A 167 -0.95 -19.84 5.27
CA PHE A 167 -0.02 -20.66 6.01
C PHE A 167 1.16 -19.82 6.47
N THR A 168 1.80 -20.24 7.57
CA THR A 168 3.11 -19.76 7.97
C THR A 168 4.15 -20.87 7.85
N ALA A 169 5.40 -20.47 7.58
CA ALA A 169 6.56 -21.34 7.57
C ALA A 169 7.70 -20.71 8.39
N ASN A 170 8.26 -21.48 9.33
CA ASN A 170 9.49 -21.10 10.02
C ASN A 170 10.35 -22.35 10.28
N GLY A 171 11.62 -22.33 9.88
CA GLY A 171 12.54 -23.45 10.11
C GLY A 171 12.09 -24.79 9.49
N GLY A 172 11.29 -24.75 8.42
CA GLY A 172 10.70 -25.94 7.78
C GLY A 172 9.45 -26.49 8.46
N VAL A 173 8.99 -25.87 9.55
CA VAL A 173 7.68 -26.15 10.16
C VAL A 173 6.63 -25.33 9.44
N PHE A 174 5.56 -25.99 8.99
CA PHE A 174 4.41 -25.39 8.34
C PHE A 174 3.23 -25.37 9.30
N THR A 175 2.56 -24.23 9.40
CA THR A 175 1.41 -24.07 10.29
C THR A 175 0.25 -23.43 9.50
N PRO A 176 -0.91 -24.10 9.40
CA PRO A 176 -2.10 -23.49 8.82
C PRO A 176 -2.62 -22.37 9.73
N ILE A 177 -3.02 -21.26 9.12
CA ILE A 177 -3.68 -20.14 9.80
C ILE A 177 -5.19 -20.18 9.53
N ALA A 178 -5.55 -20.30 8.26
CA ALA A 178 -6.93 -20.37 7.80
C ALA A 178 -6.99 -21.19 6.52
N GLU A 179 -7.95 -22.10 6.42
CA GLU A 179 -8.04 -23.07 5.33
C GLU A 179 -9.43 -23.09 4.71
N LEU A 180 -9.49 -23.34 3.40
CA LEU A 180 -10.72 -23.66 2.69
C LEU A 180 -11.25 -25.04 3.12
N PRO A 181 -12.59 -25.25 3.11
CA PRO A 181 -13.63 -24.30 2.71
C PRO A 181 -14.12 -23.39 3.86
N ASP A 182 -13.54 -23.50 5.07
CA ASP A 182 -14.03 -22.81 6.26
C ASP A 182 -13.75 -21.29 6.23
N PHE A 183 -12.75 -20.88 5.45
CA PHE A 183 -12.43 -19.49 5.16
C PHE A 183 -12.24 -19.33 3.66
N ASP A 184 -12.99 -18.42 3.04
CA ASP A 184 -12.90 -18.11 1.61
C ASP A 184 -12.59 -16.63 1.39
N THR A 185 -11.87 -16.32 0.32
CA THR A 185 -11.22 -15.01 0.06
C THR A 185 -10.12 -14.68 1.08
N PHE A 186 -8.94 -14.33 0.59
CA PHE A 186 -7.81 -13.98 1.44
C PHE A 186 -7.07 -12.78 0.87
N ARG A 187 -7.09 -11.68 1.61
CA ARG A 187 -6.00 -10.71 1.70
C ARG A 187 -5.52 -10.77 3.14
N PHE A 188 -4.22 -10.75 3.36
CA PHE A 188 -3.67 -10.89 4.70
C PHE A 188 -2.44 -10.00 4.89
N SER A 189 -2.05 -9.89 6.16
CA SER A 189 -0.84 -9.22 6.64
C SER A 189 -0.23 -10.03 7.78
N LEU A 190 1.06 -9.84 8.02
CA LEU A 190 1.83 -10.54 9.06
C LEU A 190 2.48 -9.50 9.98
N ASN A 191 2.45 -9.74 11.29
CA ASN A 191 3.20 -8.95 12.25
C ASN A 191 4.41 -9.71 12.83
N ASN A 192 5.23 -9.04 13.65
CA ASN A 192 6.43 -9.64 14.26
C ASN A 192 6.15 -10.63 15.37
N ASN A 193 4.93 -10.68 15.89
CA ASN A 193 4.50 -11.75 16.80
C ASN A 193 4.20 -13.06 16.06
N GLY A 194 4.16 -13.02 14.72
CA GLY A 194 3.75 -14.18 13.90
C GLY A 194 2.24 -14.30 13.77
N GLU A 195 1.48 -13.28 14.17
CA GLU A 195 0.04 -13.22 13.98
C GLU A 195 -0.26 -12.75 12.56
N VAL A 196 -1.30 -13.35 11.98
CA VAL A 196 -1.76 -13.04 10.63
C VAL A 196 -3.16 -12.45 10.71
N GLY A 197 -3.30 -11.21 10.27
CA GLY A 197 -4.57 -10.50 10.14
C GLY A 197 -5.11 -10.66 8.73
N PHE A 198 -6.36 -11.09 8.58
CA PHE A 198 -6.92 -11.39 7.27
C PHE A 198 -8.44 -11.20 7.20
N PHE A 199 -8.91 -10.86 6.01
CA PHE A 199 -10.34 -10.91 5.68
C PHE A 199 -10.71 -12.28 5.16
N ALA A 200 -11.87 -12.78 5.58
CA ALA A 200 -12.45 -13.99 5.01
C ALA A 200 -13.98 -14.00 5.15
N ILE A 201 -14.63 -14.64 4.19
CA ILE A 201 -15.97 -15.21 4.34
C ILE A 201 -15.82 -16.48 5.16
N SER A 202 -16.59 -16.62 6.23
CA SER A 202 -16.52 -17.79 7.11
C SER A 202 -17.90 -18.18 7.60
N PRO A 203 -18.16 -19.47 7.93
CA PRO A 203 -19.34 -19.88 8.68
C PRO A 203 -19.49 -19.14 10.03
N LEU A 204 -18.40 -18.60 10.58
CA LEU A 204 -18.40 -17.75 11.77
C LEU A 204 -19.00 -16.36 11.51
N ALA A 205 -19.06 -15.94 10.25
CA ALA A 205 -19.54 -14.65 9.78
C ALA A 205 -20.51 -14.84 8.59
N PRO A 206 -21.69 -15.47 8.81
CA PRO A 206 -22.57 -15.90 7.72
C PRO A 206 -23.22 -14.74 6.95
N ASP A 207 -23.15 -13.52 7.49
CA ASP A 207 -23.76 -12.32 6.94
C ASP A 207 -22.79 -11.50 6.05
N GLY A 208 -21.50 -11.89 5.91
CA GLY A 208 -20.53 -11.19 5.04
C GLY A 208 -19.05 -11.39 5.44
N ASP A 209 -18.15 -10.63 4.82
CA ASP A 209 -16.73 -10.62 5.14
C ASP A 209 -16.49 -10.18 6.58
N ALA A 210 -15.60 -10.88 7.27
CA ALA A 210 -15.17 -10.55 8.63
C ALA A 210 -13.66 -10.47 8.71
N LEU A 211 -13.19 -9.71 9.70
CA LEU A 211 -11.77 -9.56 9.99
C LEU A 211 -11.38 -10.54 11.09
N PHE A 212 -10.35 -11.34 10.79
CA PHE A 212 -9.81 -12.35 11.70
C PHE A 212 -8.34 -12.08 11.99
N ILE A 213 -7.90 -12.57 13.15
CA ILE A 213 -6.48 -12.67 13.49
C ILE A 213 -6.19 -14.11 13.95
N GLY A 214 -5.11 -14.70 13.45
CA GLY A 214 -4.71 -16.07 13.79
C GLY A 214 -3.21 -16.22 13.93
N ASP A 215 -2.78 -17.12 14.81
CA ASP A 215 -1.38 -17.44 15.09
C ASP A 215 -1.04 -18.92 14.78
N GLY A 216 -2.02 -19.69 14.29
CA GLY A 216 -1.88 -21.11 13.99
C GLY A 216 -1.94 -22.05 15.19
N THR A 217 -2.25 -21.55 16.40
CA THR A 217 -2.39 -22.39 17.61
C THR A 217 -3.83 -22.88 17.85
N GLY A 218 -4.79 -22.40 17.05
CA GLY A 218 -6.20 -22.74 17.15
C GLY A 218 -7.04 -22.07 16.06
N MET A 219 -8.35 -21.99 16.30
CA MET A 219 -9.26 -21.27 15.40
C MET A 219 -8.92 -19.77 15.40
N PRO A 220 -8.90 -19.11 14.22
CA PRO A 220 -8.75 -17.66 14.13
C PRO A 220 -9.78 -16.92 15.00
N THR A 221 -9.31 -15.87 15.66
CA THR A 221 -10.15 -15.00 16.49
C THR A 221 -10.84 -13.99 15.60
N LEU A 222 -12.15 -13.84 15.78
CA LEU A 222 -12.94 -12.79 15.15
C LEU A 222 -12.58 -11.43 15.78
N LEU A 223 -11.95 -10.55 15.00
CA LEU A 223 -11.59 -9.21 15.45
C LEU A 223 -12.73 -8.22 15.18
N ALA A 224 -13.50 -8.43 14.10
CA ALA A 224 -14.67 -7.65 13.77
C ALA A 224 -15.74 -8.54 13.11
N ASP A 225 -16.96 -8.51 13.68
CA ASP A 225 -18.17 -9.13 13.12
C ASP A 225 -18.45 -8.62 11.70
N PRO A 226 -19.30 -9.31 10.90
CA PRO A 226 -19.59 -8.91 9.52
C PRO A 226 -19.76 -7.40 9.42
N LEU A 227 -18.82 -6.77 8.71
CA LEU A 227 -18.51 -5.37 8.94
C LEU A 227 -19.63 -4.41 8.46
N GLY A 228 -20.66 -4.96 7.79
CA GLY A 228 -21.67 -4.17 7.09
C GLY A 228 -21.11 -3.40 5.90
N PHE A 229 -19.84 -3.61 5.58
CA PHE A 229 -19.17 -3.08 4.41
C PHE A 229 -19.54 -3.90 3.17
N GLY A 230 -19.39 -3.26 2.01
CA GLY A 230 -19.41 -3.94 0.73
C GLY A 230 -18.10 -4.68 0.53
N THR A 231 -17.22 -4.12 -0.30
CA THR A 231 -15.87 -4.64 -0.52
C THR A 231 -14.94 -4.17 0.58
N VAL A 232 -14.08 -5.07 1.08
CA VAL A 232 -13.01 -4.77 2.03
C VAL A 232 -11.68 -5.20 1.43
N GLU A 233 -10.68 -4.31 1.44
CA GLU A 233 -9.39 -4.58 0.83
C GLU A 233 -8.21 -4.28 1.78
N GLY A 234 -7.09 -4.95 1.50
CA GLY A 234 -5.78 -4.51 1.96
C GLY A 234 -5.60 -4.35 3.48
N PRO A 235 -5.78 -5.40 4.29
CA PRO A 235 -5.45 -5.31 5.71
C PRO A 235 -3.94 -5.08 5.87
N SER A 236 -3.56 -4.11 6.70
CA SER A 236 -2.21 -3.95 7.22
C SER A 236 -2.26 -4.08 8.74
N LEU A 237 -1.32 -4.80 9.35
CA LEU A 237 -1.35 -5.20 10.75
C LEU A 237 -0.06 -4.76 11.45
N ASN A 238 -0.20 -4.19 12.65
CA ASN A 238 0.94 -3.91 13.53
C ASN A 238 1.10 -4.95 14.65
N ASP A 239 2.19 -4.84 15.42
CA ASP A 239 2.53 -5.79 16.50
C ASP A 239 1.61 -5.67 17.73
N ALA A 240 0.78 -4.64 17.81
CA ALA A 240 -0.24 -4.50 18.84
C ALA A 240 -1.56 -5.20 18.47
N GLY A 241 -1.67 -5.76 17.27
CA GLY A 241 -2.90 -6.37 16.78
C GLY A 241 -3.86 -5.37 16.12
N THR A 242 -3.44 -4.12 15.92
CA THR A 242 -4.24 -3.12 15.21
C THR A 242 -4.18 -3.40 13.71
N VAL A 243 -5.34 -3.50 13.08
CA VAL A 243 -5.50 -3.64 11.63
C VAL A 243 -6.02 -2.34 11.03
N VAL A 244 -5.43 -1.90 9.93
CA VAL A 244 -5.96 -0.85 9.07
C VAL A 244 -6.36 -1.45 7.73
N PHE A 245 -7.50 -1.03 7.20
CA PHE A 245 -8.05 -1.54 5.95
C PHE A 245 -8.93 -0.48 5.29
N ASP A 246 -9.20 -0.64 4.00
CA ASP A 246 -10.15 0.21 3.28
C ASP A 246 -11.40 -0.59 2.94
N ALA A 247 -12.53 0.10 2.91
CA ALA A 247 -13.81 -0.55 2.64
C ALA A 247 -14.84 0.40 2.01
N LEU A 248 -15.74 -0.19 1.21
CA LEU A 248 -16.95 0.48 0.75
C LEU A 248 -18.03 0.42 1.84
N PHE A 249 -18.66 1.57 2.14
CA PHE A 249 -19.72 1.68 3.14
C PHE A 249 -20.83 2.62 2.69
N VAL A 250 -21.94 2.63 3.43
CA VAL A 250 -23.05 3.57 3.22
C VAL A 250 -23.17 4.46 4.45
N ASP A 251 -23.10 5.77 4.26
CA ASP A 251 -23.22 6.75 5.34
C ASP A 251 -24.66 6.87 5.89
N GLU A 252 -24.86 7.67 6.93
CA GLU A 252 -26.19 7.90 7.55
C GLU A 252 -27.22 8.52 6.57
N MET A 253 -26.76 9.15 5.49
CA MET A 253 -27.57 9.78 4.47
C MET A 253 -27.91 8.83 3.31
N GLY A 254 -27.32 7.63 3.29
CA GLY A 254 -27.52 6.64 2.23
C GLY A 254 -26.56 6.78 1.05
N ASN A 255 -25.49 7.57 1.17
CA ASN A 255 -24.47 7.70 0.13
C ASN A 255 -23.46 6.54 0.23
N ALA A 256 -23.11 5.96 -0.92
CA ALA A 256 -22.03 4.97 -0.99
C ALA A 256 -20.68 5.71 -1.02
N LEU A 257 -19.81 5.37 -0.08
CA LEU A 257 -18.47 5.95 0.10
C LEU A 257 -17.43 4.83 0.20
N GLN A 258 -16.18 5.16 -0.11
CA GLN A 258 -15.00 4.41 0.36
C GLN A 258 -14.40 5.12 1.57
N GLY A 259 -13.85 4.38 2.53
CA GLY A 259 -13.11 4.92 3.66
C GLY A 259 -12.01 4.00 4.15
N ILE A 260 -11.03 4.57 4.84
CA ILE A 260 -9.98 3.85 5.56
C ILE A 260 -10.42 3.72 7.02
N PHE A 261 -10.39 2.50 7.52
CA PHE A 261 -10.80 2.11 8.86
C PHE A 261 -9.64 1.55 9.65
N LYS A 262 -9.67 1.78 10.95
CA LYS A 262 -8.77 1.17 11.92
C LYS A 262 -9.57 0.30 12.88
N GLN A 263 -9.05 -0.87 13.16
CA GLN A 263 -9.65 -1.83 14.09
C GLN A 263 -8.60 -2.34 15.08
N SER A 264 -8.86 -2.15 16.36
CA SER A 264 -8.02 -2.61 17.48
C SER A 264 -8.86 -3.30 18.57
N GLY A 265 -10.01 -3.87 18.18
CA GLY A 265 -11.00 -4.50 19.04
C GLY A 265 -12.26 -3.63 19.25
N GLY A 266 -13.44 -4.23 19.13
CA GLY A 266 -14.73 -3.52 19.18
C GLY A 266 -15.26 -3.21 17.78
N ASP A 267 -15.86 -2.04 17.60
CA ASP A 267 -16.34 -1.57 16.29
C ASP A 267 -15.20 -0.87 15.52
N PRO A 268 -15.09 -1.05 14.19
CA PRO A 268 -14.11 -0.33 13.37
C PRO A 268 -14.28 1.19 13.48
N GLN A 269 -13.16 1.91 13.61
CA GLN A 269 -13.11 3.36 13.61
C GLN A 269 -12.83 3.88 12.20
N LEU A 270 -13.72 4.72 11.66
CA LEU A 270 -13.46 5.46 10.42
C LEU A 270 -12.37 6.53 10.66
N LEU A 271 -11.33 6.54 9.81
CA LEU A 271 -10.26 7.52 9.85
C LEU A 271 -10.47 8.65 8.83
N VAL A 272 -10.78 8.28 7.59
CA VAL A 272 -10.96 9.19 6.47
C VAL A 272 -11.87 8.53 5.43
N ASP A 273 -12.65 9.33 4.72
CA ASP A 273 -13.54 8.87 3.65
C ASP A 273 -13.56 9.79 2.43
N THR A 274 -14.26 9.33 1.42
CA THR A 274 -14.51 10.01 0.13
C THR A 274 -15.65 11.03 0.15
N SER A 275 -16.15 11.42 1.34
CA SER A 275 -17.08 12.56 1.47
C SER A 275 -16.36 13.91 1.50
N THR A 276 -15.03 13.87 1.60
CA THR A 276 -14.12 15.03 1.60
C THR A 276 -13.45 15.20 0.22
N ASP A 277 -12.24 15.77 0.14
CA ASP A 277 -11.53 16.02 -1.12
C ASP A 277 -10.93 14.75 -1.77
N PHE A 278 -11.10 13.58 -1.15
CA PHE A 278 -10.67 12.28 -1.68
C PHE A 278 -11.75 11.65 -2.56
N SER A 279 -11.35 11.11 -3.71
CA SER A 279 -12.24 10.38 -4.62
C SER A 279 -12.14 8.86 -4.47
N SER A 280 -10.98 8.35 -4.04
CA SER A 280 -10.75 6.92 -3.78
C SER A 280 -9.46 6.68 -3.00
N PHE A 281 -9.39 5.56 -2.29
CA PHE A 281 -8.20 5.02 -1.64
C PHE A 281 -7.75 3.74 -2.38
N ASP A 282 -6.47 3.42 -2.36
CA ASP A 282 -5.93 2.19 -3.00
C ASP A 282 -5.11 1.37 -2.00
N ARG A 283 -4.04 1.94 -1.45
CA ARG A 283 -3.10 1.24 -0.57
C ARG A 283 -2.89 1.92 0.75
N GLN A 284 -2.74 1.12 1.81
CA GLN A 284 -2.53 1.60 3.17
C GLN A 284 -1.59 0.70 3.96
N ALA A 285 -0.78 1.32 4.80
CA ALA A 285 0.09 0.64 5.75
C ALA A 285 -0.05 1.26 7.14
N ILE A 286 0.11 0.43 8.17
CA ILE A 286 0.25 0.87 9.56
C ILE A 286 1.58 0.36 10.14
N ASN A 287 2.22 1.17 10.97
CA ASN A 287 3.40 0.74 11.74
C ASN A 287 3.11 0.57 13.24
N ASN A 288 4.11 0.13 14.00
CA ASN A 288 4.02 -0.07 15.44
C ASN A 288 3.86 1.22 16.27
N SER A 289 4.08 2.39 15.67
CA SER A 289 3.82 3.69 16.28
C SER A 289 2.42 4.24 15.93
N GLU A 290 1.56 3.41 15.31
CA GLU A 290 0.22 3.78 14.87
C GLU A 290 0.21 4.86 13.77
N THR A 291 1.35 5.08 13.10
CA THR A 291 1.43 5.89 11.88
C THR A 291 0.74 5.15 10.75
N ILE A 292 -0.13 5.84 10.03
CA ILE A 292 -0.85 5.29 8.87
C ILE A 292 -0.47 6.10 7.65
N VAL A 293 0.01 5.41 6.62
CA VAL A 293 0.34 5.98 5.32
C VAL A 293 -0.57 5.35 4.28
N PHE A 294 -1.12 6.16 3.37
CA PHE A 294 -1.94 5.66 2.29
C PHE A 294 -1.77 6.49 1.01
N ASP A 295 -2.02 5.87 -0.14
CA ASP A 295 -2.20 6.60 -1.39
C ASP A 295 -3.69 6.78 -1.73
N ALA A 296 -4.00 7.95 -2.26
CA ALA A 296 -5.36 8.32 -2.60
C ALA A 296 -5.41 9.17 -3.86
N SER A 297 -6.51 9.05 -4.60
CA SER A 297 -6.87 10.00 -5.64
C SER A 297 -7.72 11.11 -5.03
N LEU A 298 -7.45 12.35 -5.42
CA LEU A 298 -8.26 13.50 -5.04
C LEU A 298 -9.30 13.82 -6.12
N ASP A 299 -10.37 14.50 -5.73
CA ASP A 299 -11.41 15.01 -6.65
C ASP A 299 -10.85 15.94 -7.74
N ALA A 300 -9.72 16.59 -7.46
CA ALA A 300 -8.99 17.41 -8.43
C ALA A 300 -8.34 16.60 -9.58
N GLY A 301 -8.34 15.27 -9.51
CA GLY A 301 -7.90 14.35 -10.56
C GLY A 301 -6.43 13.92 -10.50
N PHE A 302 -5.77 14.09 -9.35
CA PHE A 302 -4.37 13.68 -9.14
C PHE A 302 -4.26 12.70 -7.98
N THR A 303 -3.21 11.87 -7.99
CA THR A 303 -2.89 10.90 -6.94
C THR A 303 -1.76 11.43 -6.05
N ALA A 304 -1.84 11.17 -4.75
CA ALA A 304 -0.81 11.52 -3.78
C ALA A 304 -0.72 10.49 -2.64
N ILE A 305 0.40 10.52 -1.92
CA ILE A 305 0.64 9.75 -0.69
C ILE A 305 0.45 10.68 0.51
N PHE A 306 -0.25 10.19 1.52
CA PHE A 306 -0.65 10.89 2.73
C PHE A 306 -0.16 10.16 3.98
N ALA A 307 0.20 10.91 5.01
CA ALA A 307 0.58 10.40 6.33
C ALA A 307 -0.41 10.88 7.41
N GLY A 308 -1.70 10.74 7.14
CA GLY A 308 -2.79 11.22 8.00
C GLY A 308 -4.07 11.55 7.21
N PRO A 309 -5.19 11.82 7.90
CA PRO A 309 -6.51 11.95 7.28
C PRO A 309 -6.78 13.31 6.61
N ASP A 310 -5.99 14.36 6.84
CA ASP A 310 -6.20 15.69 6.26
C ASP A 310 -5.61 15.76 4.83
N PRO A 311 -6.42 15.97 3.77
CA PRO A 311 -5.95 15.99 2.38
C PRO A 311 -5.00 17.15 2.06
N VAL A 312 -4.89 18.16 2.93
CA VAL A 312 -4.01 19.31 2.76
C VAL A 312 -2.82 19.21 3.71
N ALA A 313 -3.07 19.03 5.00
CA ALA A 313 -2.02 19.04 6.01
C ALA A 313 -1.18 17.76 5.98
N ASP A 314 -1.77 16.61 5.62
CA ASP A 314 -1.08 15.32 5.71
C ASP A 314 -0.57 14.81 4.35
N ARG A 315 -0.67 15.63 3.28
CA ARG A 315 -0.14 15.32 1.95
C ARG A 315 1.39 15.36 1.97
N VAL A 316 2.02 14.22 1.64
CA VAL A 316 3.49 14.10 1.64
C VAL A 316 4.08 14.38 0.26
N ILE A 317 3.59 13.69 -0.78
CA ILE A 317 4.10 13.82 -2.16
C ILE A 317 2.99 13.40 -3.14
N GLY A 318 2.90 14.07 -4.29
CA GLY A 318 1.87 13.77 -5.29
C GLY A 318 2.29 13.99 -6.74
N VAL A 319 1.43 13.52 -7.66
CA VAL A 319 1.56 13.83 -9.08
C VAL A 319 1.54 15.34 -9.30
N GLY A 320 2.49 15.84 -10.11
CA GLY A 320 2.71 17.26 -10.34
C GLY A 320 3.78 17.90 -9.46
N ASP A 321 4.22 17.23 -8.38
CA ASP A 321 5.33 17.71 -7.55
C ASP A 321 6.68 17.54 -8.28
N ILE A 322 7.65 18.36 -7.89
CA ILE A 322 9.03 18.25 -8.35
C ILE A 322 9.81 17.45 -7.31
N LEU A 323 10.39 16.34 -7.73
CA LEU A 323 11.24 15.48 -6.92
C LEU A 323 12.58 15.30 -7.63
N PHE A 324 13.68 15.64 -6.96
CA PHE A 324 15.04 15.69 -7.54
C PHE A 324 15.17 16.48 -8.85
N GLY A 325 14.33 17.50 -9.03
CA GLY A 325 14.39 18.42 -10.18
C GLY A 325 13.54 18.02 -11.38
N SER A 326 12.84 16.87 -11.33
CA SER A 326 11.93 16.40 -12.37
C SER A 326 10.48 16.32 -11.86
N THR A 327 9.50 16.46 -12.75
CA THR A 327 8.08 16.46 -12.38
C THR A 327 7.55 15.02 -12.29
N ILE A 328 6.88 14.68 -11.19
CA ILE A 328 6.20 13.38 -11.04
C ILE A 328 4.95 13.36 -11.93
N VAL A 329 4.85 12.37 -12.81
CA VAL A 329 3.65 12.14 -13.65
C VAL A 329 2.86 10.90 -13.24
N SER A 330 3.49 10.00 -12.49
CA SER A 330 2.84 8.85 -11.86
C SER A 330 3.63 8.47 -10.61
N LEU A 331 2.95 7.97 -9.59
CA LEU A 331 3.56 7.41 -8.39
C LEU A 331 2.83 6.15 -7.96
N SER A 332 3.49 5.28 -7.22
CA SER A 332 2.86 4.11 -6.59
C SER A 332 3.43 3.92 -5.20
N PHE A 333 2.55 3.79 -4.22
CA PHE A 333 2.86 3.18 -2.92
C PHE A 333 2.70 1.66 -3.02
N THR A 334 3.24 0.88 -2.09
CA THR A 334 2.98 -0.57 -1.99
C THR A 334 2.33 -0.84 -0.65
N HIS A 335 1.40 -1.80 -0.62
CA HIS A 335 0.37 -1.93 0.40
C HIS A 335 0.95 -2.02 1.81
N GLN A 336 1.53 -3.15 2.17
CA GLN A 336 1.90 -3.44 3.56
C GLN A 336 3.41 -3.40 3.78
N THR A 337 4.19 -3.61 2.72
CA THR A 337 5.65 -3.66 2.76
C THR A 337 6.29 -2.30 2.51
N GLY A 338 5.47 -1.25 2.35
CA GLY A 338 5.90 0.08 1.95
C GLY A 338 6.26 1.01 3.12
N LEU A 339 5.95 0.66 4.37
CA LEU A 339 6.13 1.48 5.57
C LEU A 339 6.88 0.68 6.64
N ASN A 340 7.86 1.30 7.29
CA ASN A 340 8.60 0.69 8.38
C ASN A 340 8.28 1.32 9.76
N ASN A 341 8.82 0.74 10.84
CA ASN A 341 8.59 1.19 12.21
C ASN A 341 9.29 2.50 12.59
N GLN A 342 10.17 3.02 11.73
CA GLN A 342 10.71 4.37 11.86
C GLN A 342 9.80 5.44 11.25
N GLY A 343 8.66 5.05 10.65
CA GLY A 343 7.77 5.96 9.93
C GLY A 343 8.30 6.33 8.54
N GLN A 344 9.39 5.69 8.09
CA GLN A 344 9.87 5.85 6.73
C GLN A 344 9.03 4.99 5.80
N PHE A 345 8.78 5.49 4.59
CA PHE A 345 8.07 4.72 3.59
C PHE A 345 8.72 4.81 2.22
N ALA A 346 8.66 3.70 1.47
CA ALA A 346 9.17 3.62 0.11
C ALA A 346 8.03 3.86 -0.90
N PHE A 347 8.36 4.49 -2.02
CA PHE A 347 7.44 4.67 -3.14
C PHE A 347 8.20 4.70 -4.47
N THR A 348 7.51 4.40 -5.56
CA THR A 348 8.04 4.60 -6.92
C THR A 348 7.45 5.85 -7.53
N ALA A 349 8.24 6.51 -8.39
CA ALA A 349 7.78 7.63 -9.19
C ALA A 349 8.24 7.48 -10.64
N THR A 350 7.34 7.78 -11.57
CA THR A 350 7.65 8.00 -12.98
C THR A 350 7.67 9.51 -13.23
N PHE A 351 8.68 9.97 -13.95
CA PHE A 351 8.89 11.38 -14.25
C PHE A 351 8.46 11.76 -15.67
N ASP A 352 8.33 13.06 -15.91
CA ASP A 352 7.98 13.64 -17.22
C ASP A 352 9.00 13.34 -18.33
N ASP A 353 10.25 13.02 -17.99
CA ASP A 353 11.27 12.54 -18.91
C ASP A 353 11.17 11.02 -19.21
N GLY A 354 10.23 10.32 -18.58
CA GLY A 354 10.00 8.88 -18.70
C GLY A 354 10.89 8.01 -17.81
N SER A 355 11.79 8.61 -17.01
CA SER A 355 12.56 7.86 -16.02
C SER A 355 11.69 7.36 -14.88
N VAL A 356 12.11 6.24 -14.30
CA VAL A 356 11.45 5.64 -13.14
C VAL A 356 12.47 5.55 -12.02
N GLY A 357 12.06 5.94 -10.82
CA GLY A 357 12.87 5.80 -9.62
C GLY A 357 12.08 5.18 -8.47
N ILE A 358 12.83 4.63 -7.52
CA ILE A 358 12.34 4.22 -6.21
C ILE A 358 12.99 5.13 -5.16
N PHE A 359 12.16 5.61 -4.25
CA PHE A 359 12.50 6.65 -3.29
C PHE A 359 12.04 6.23 -1.90
N ARG A 360 12.72 6.75 -0.87
CA ARG A 360 12.28 6.65 0.52
C ARG A 360 11.96 8.04 1.05
N ALA A 361 10.79 8.18 1.65
CA ALA A 361 10.39 9.34 2.43
C ALA A 361 10.78 9.09 3.89
N ASP A 362 11.55 10.02 4.45
CA ASP A 362 12.05 9.99 5.83
C ASP A 362 11.34 11.10 6.62
N PRO A 363 10.62 10.76 7.72
CA PRO A 363 10.11 11.75 8.66
C PRO A 363 11.19 12.76 9.04
N ASP A 364 10.87 14.04 8.89
CA ASP A 364 11.70 15.14 9.33
C ASP A 364 11.14 15.68 10.66
N ASP A 365 11.87 15.43 11.74
CA ASP A 365 11.55 15.93 13.08
C ASP A 365 11.80 17.45 13.20
N SER A 366 12.33 18.12 12.17
CA SER A 366 12.45 19.57 12.15
C SER A 366 11.09 20.22 11.87
N ASP A 367 10.83 21.38 12.52
CA ASP A 367 9.57 22.13 12.40
C ASP A 367 9.07 22.18 10.94
N PRO A 368 7.80 21.82 10.68
CA PRO A 368 7.32 21.63 9.32
C PRO A 368 7.51 22.88 8.48
N GLN A 369 8.21 22.70 7.36
CA GLN A 369 8.23 23.70 6.32
C GLN A 369 6.88 23.66 5.59
N PRO A 370 6.28 24.82 5.27
CA PRO A 370 5.05 24.85 4.50
C PRO A 370 5.23 24.07 3.20
N VAL A 371 4.30 23.15 2.93
CA VAL A 371 4.23 22.38 1.69
C VAL A 371 4.32 23.34 0.50
N PRO A 372 5.15 23.07 -0.53
CA PRO A 372 5.11 23.84 -1.76
C PRO A 372 3.67 23.82 -2.27
N GLU A 373 3.03 24.99 -2.36
CA GLU A 373 1.72 25.13 -2.99
C GLU A 373 1.75 24.34 -4.31
N PRO A 374 0.77 23.45 -4.57
CA PRO A 374 0.67 22.82 -5.88
C PRO A 374 0.74 23.95 -6.89
N MET A 375 1.51 23.80 -7.98
CA MET A 375 1.48 24.76 -9.08
C MET A 375 0.03 24.86 -9.52
N SER A 376 -0.67 25.86 -8.99
CA SER A 376 -2.07 26.05 -9.27
C SER A 376 -2.11 26.40 -10.75
N LEU A 377 -2.52 25.44 -11.58
CA LEU A 377 -2.70 25.64 -13.01
C LEU A 377 -3.73 26.77 -13.29
N LEU A 378 -4.44 27.23 -12.26
CA LEU A 378 -5.27 28.43 -12.24
C LEU A 378 -4.49 29.76 -12.33
N GLY A 379 -3.16 29.74 -12.22
CA GLY A 379 -2.31 30.93 -12.39
C GLY A 379 -2.10 31.40 -13.84
N LEU A 380 -2.53 30.61 -14.84
CA LEU A 380 -2.32 30.93 -16.26
C LEU A 380 -3.55 31.53 -16.96
N PHE A 381 -4.21 32.52 -16.34
CA PHE A 381 -5.22 33.36 -17.01
C PHE A 381 -5.19 34.82 -16.53
N LEU A 382 -4.02 35.47 -16.49
CA LEU A 382 -3.93 36.92 -16.23
C LEU A 382 -3.02 37.72 -17.19
N LEU A 383 -2.60 37.12 -18.32
CA LEU A 383 -1.91 37.86 -19.39
C LEU A 383 -2.71 37.78 -20.69
N GLY A 384 -3.63 38.73 -20.89
CA GLY A 384 -4.37 38.79 -22.15
C GLY A 384 -5.50 39.80 -22.27
N ALA A 385 -5.40 40.99 -21.66
CA ALA A 385 -6.33 42.08 -21.98
C ALA A 385 -5.67 43.46 -21.91
N THR A 386 -4.56 43.65 -22.63
CA THR A 386 -4.13 44.99 -23.07
C THR A 386 -4.91 45.38 -24.33
N GLY A 387 -6.22 45.61 -24.14
CA GLY A 387 -7.11 46.16 -25.15
C GLY A 387 -6.96 47.68 -25.21
N VAL A 388 -6.16 48.15 -26.17
CA VAL A 388 -6.02 49.54 -26.60
C VAL A 388 -7.40 50.16 -26.87
N VAL A 389 -7.94 50.94 -25.94
CA VAL A 389 -9.02 51.89 -26.24
C VAL A 389 -8.38 53.14 -26.83
N SER A 390 -8.22 53.10 -28.15
CA SER A 390 -7.84 54.26 -28.94
C SER A 390 -8.94 55.32 -28.86
N ARG A 391 -8.52 56.52 -28.47
CA ARG A 391 -9.29 57.75 -28.57
C ARG A 391 -9.60 58.02 -30.04
N LEU A 392 -10.86 57.88 -30.44
CA LEU A 392 -11.43 58.55 -31.60
C LEU A 392 -12.86 58.96 -31.29
N ARG A 393 -12.99 60.05 -30.52
CA ARG A 393 -14.25 60.80 -30.37
C ARG A 393 -13.98 62.25 -30.77
N ASP A 394 -13.69 62.44 -32.05
CA ASP A 394 -13.79 63.73 -32.73
C ASP A 394 -13.91 63.47 -34.23
N SER A 395 -15.10 63.72 -34.79
CA SER A 395 -15.39 64.01 -36.21
C SER A 395 -16.74 63.44 -36.69
N ILE A 396 -17.87 63.79 -36.05
CA ILE A 396 -19.16 63.98 -36.77
C ILE A 396 -19.97 65.06 -36.03
N ARG A 397 -19.63 66.33 -36.23
CA ARG A 397 -20.58 67.46 -36.19
C ARG A 397 -20.01 68.59 -37.03
N ARG A 398 -20.29 68.55 -38.34
CA ARG A 398 -20.42 69.72 -39.23
C ARG A 398 -20.90 69.26 -40.61
N ARG A 399 -22.14 69.66 -40.93
CA ARG A 399 -22.89 69.78 -42.21
C ARG A 399 -24.31 69.23 -41.96
N ARG A 400 -25.41 69.96 -42.14
CA ARG A 400 -25.72 71.31 -42.65
C ARG A 400 -27.16 71.66 -42.21
N CYS A 401 -27.42 72.96 -42.14
CA CYS A 401 -28.71 73.66 -42.03
C CYS A 401 -29.35 73.69 -40.64
#